data_AF-A0A8H7LKL8-F1
#
_entry.id   AF-A0A8H7LKL8-F1
#
_cell.length_a   1.000
_cell.length_b   1.000
_cell.length_c   1.000
_cell.angle_alpha   90.00
_cell.angle_beta   90.00
_cell.angle_gamma   90.00
#
_symmetry.space_group_name_H-M   'P 1'
#
loop_
_entity.id
_entity.type
_entity.pdbx_description
1 polymer ?
#
loop_
_entity_poly.entity_id
_entity_poly.type
_entity_poly.pdbx_seq_one_letter_code
_entity_poly.pdbx_strand_id
1 'polypeptide(L)'
;MDRKELETYQVQLSQVEVALASDPDNEELTSLRSELKELISLTEAALTQETSAPTASGSATSAPASSTNNRKQPATPAASLQAGDECLAKYSGDGQWYPARIISVGGSDERRVFSIVFKGYNSTELVDAPSVKPMPAGGYRGHNAMMNKRKLSPEEEAERERKKKKNEKKLEVRAQKAKEQNNKQAAWQKFAKKSEKKGVAIAGVQGNSIFRTPDNPHGRVGVTGSGKGMTEYAAREKHKFTTEEAS
;
A
#
# COMPACT_ATOMS: atom_id res chain seq x y z
N MET A 1 -3.92 5.20 21.28
CA MET A 1 -5.18 5.04 20.51
C MET A 1 -6.11 3.92 21.03
N ASP A 2 -5.78 3.25 22.13
CA ASP A 2 -5.62 1.78 22.07
C ASP A 2 -6.79 1.04 22.72
N ARG A 3 -7.61 1.74 23.51
CA ARG A 3 -8.84 1.20 24.12
C ARG A 3 -9.85 0.67 23.09
N LYS A 4 -9.96 1.32 21.92
CA LYS A 4 -10.85 0.84 20.84
C LYS A 4 -10.31 -0.40 20.14
N GLU A 5 -8.99 -0.54 20.08
CA GLU A 5 -8.32 -1.75 19.60
C GLU A 5 -8.51 -2.89 20.60
N LEU A 6 -8.35 -2.64 21.91
CA LEU A 6 -8.68 -3.59 22.97
C LEU A 6 -10.12 -4.11 22.87
N GLU A 7 -11.10 -3.21 22.78
CA GLU A 7 -12.52 -3.54 22.60
C GLU A 7 -12.74 -4.36 21.31
N THR A 8 -11.96 -4.13 20.25
CA THR A 8 -12.01 -4.91 19.00
C THR A 8 -11.41 -6.33 19.16
N TYR A 9 -10.27 -6.47 19.82
CA TYR A 9 -9.63 -7.76 20.06
C TYR A 9 -10.47 -8.64 21.00
N GLN A 10 -11.08 -8.06 22.04
CA GLN A 10 -12.02 -8.77 22.92
C GLN A 10 -13.25 -9.31 22.15
N VAL A 11 -13.78 -8.53 21.20
CA VAL A 11 -14.86 -8.99 20.30
C VAL A 11 -14.38 -10.12 19.37
N GLN A 12 -13.19 -10.02 18.78
CA GLN A 12 -12.62 -11.09 17.95
C GLN A 12 -12.41 -12.39 18.74
N LEU A 13 -11.88 -12.30 19.97
CA LEU A 13 -11.72 -13.43 20.87
C LEU A 13 -13.06 -14.11 21.16
N SER A 14 -14.13 -13.34 21.41
CA SER A 14 -15.46 -13.92 21.65
C SER A 14 -16.00 -14.69 20.45
N GLN A 15 -15.70 -14.25 19.23
CA GLN A 15 -16.10 -14.94 17.99
C GLN A 15 -15.31 -16.25 17.82
N VAL A 16 -14.01 -16.24 18.12
CA VAL A 16 -13.15 -17.44 18.09
C VAL A 16 -13.56 -18.45 19.16
N GLU A 17 -13.92 -18.01 20.37
CA GLU A 17 -14.42 -18.91 21.42
C GLU A 17 -15.80 -19.49 21.12
N VAL A 18 -16.68 -18.77 20.40
CA VAL A 18 -17.95 -19.32 19.89
C VAL A 18 -17.73 -20.31 18.73
N ALA A 19 -16.74 -20.06 17.87
CA ALA A 19 -16.35 -21.01 16.82
C ALA A 19 -15.77 -22.31 17.43
N LEU A 20 -14.89 -22.21 18.43
CA LEU A 20 -14.37 -23.36 19.19
C LEU A 20 -15.44 -24.10 20.00
N ALA A 21 -16.50 -23.42 20.44
CA ALA A 21 -17.65 -24.08 21.06
C ALA A 21 -18.51 -24.87 20.06
N SER A 22 -18.31 -24.65 18.75
CA SER A 22 -18.96 -25.38 17.65
C SER A 22 -18.06 -26.50 17.12
N ASP A 23 -16.78 -26.21 16.90
CA ASP A 23 -15.75 -27.12 16.38
C ASP A 23 -14.53 -27.17 17.34
N PRO A 24 -14.57 -27.96 18.44
CA PRO A 24 -13.54 -27.93 19.49
C PRO A 24 -12.17 -28.46 19.05
N ASP A 25 -12.14 -29.39 18.09
CA ASP A 25 -10.91 -30.06 17.61
C ASP A 25 -10.10 -29.21 16.61
N ASN A 26 -10.46 -27.93 16.41
CA ASN A 26 -9.81 -27.04 15.46
C ASN A 26 -8.56 -26.37 16.08
N GLU A 27 -7.38 -26.93 15.76
CA GLU A 27 -6.08 -26.45 16.26
C GLU A 27 -5.79 -24.99 15.85
N GLU A 28 -6.15 -24.57 14.64
CA GLU A 28 -5.94 -23.20 14.13
C GLU A 28 -6.69 -22.16 14.98
N LEU A 29 -7.97 -22.43 15.29
CA LEU A 29 -8.76 -21.57 16.17
C LEU A 29 -8.22 -21.59 17.62
N THR A 30 -7.64 -22.70 18.06
CA THR A 30 -7.01 -22.82 19.38
C THR A 30 -5.73 -21.99 19.49
N SER A 31 -4.90 -21.97 18.43
CA SER A 31 -3.75 -21.06 18.33
C SER A 31 -4.20 -19.60 18.35
N LEU A 32 -5.11 -19.22 17.45
CA LEU A 32 -5.65 -17.86 17.34
C LEU A 32 -6.27 -17.35 18.65
N ARG A 33 -6.94 -18.23 19.40
CA ARG A 33 -7.46 -17.93 20.75
C ARG A 33 -6.34 -17.58 21.73
N SER A 34 -5.21 -18.28 21.69
CA SER A 34 -4.07 -18.01 22.57
C SER A 34 -3.36 -16.70 22.18
N GLU A 35 -3.14 -16.47 20.88
CA GLU A 35 -2.54 -15.26 20.34
C GLU A 35 -3.36 -14.00 20.67
N LEU A 36 -4.69 -14.06 20.50
CA LEU A 36 -5.59 -12.96 20.88
C LEU A 36 -5.56 -12.68 22.39
N LYS A 37 -5.38 -13.70 23.24
CA LYS A 37 -5.24 -13.50 24.70
C LYS A 37 -3.93 -12.80 25.07
N GLU A 38 -2.83 -13.15 24.42
CA GLU A 38 -1.55 -12.47 24.61
C GLU A 38 -1.62 -11.02 24.11
N LEU A 39 -2.17 -10.77 22.92
CA LEU A 39 -2.36 -9.42 22.38
C LEU A 39 -3.23 -8.53 23.28
N ILE A 40 -4.32 -9.06 23.83
CA ILE A 40 -5.17 -8.36 24.81
C ILE A 40 -4.36 -8.04 26.07
N SER A 41 -3.67 -9.03 26.66
CA SER A 41 -2.87 -8.83 27.87
C SER A 41 -1.75 -7.79 27.71
N LEU A 42 -1.08 -7.75 26.55
CA LEU A 42 -0.06 -6.75 26.23
C LEU A 42 -0.68 -5.36 26.04
N THR A 43 -1.86 -5.29 25.42
CA THR A 43 -2.59 -4.03 25.22
C THR A 43 -3.10 -3.45 26.55
N GLU A 44 -3.62 -4.28 27.45
CA GLU A 44 -4.06 -3.86 28.80
C GLU A 44 -2.89 -3.39 29.66
N ALA A 45 -1.73 -4.07 29.57
CA ALA A 45 -0.51 -3.63 30.25
C ALA A 45 -0.03 -2.25 29.76
N ALA A 46 -0.06 -1.99 28.45
CA ALA A 46 0.27 -0.69 27.88
C ALA A 46 -0.71 0.40 28.33
N LEU A 47 -2.02 0.12 28.28
CA LEU A 47 -3.07 1.06 28.74
C LEU A 47 -2.93 1.42 30.23
N THR A 48 -2.49 0.46 31.04
CA THR A 48 -2.24 0.67 32.47
C THR A 48 -1.02 1.56 32.69
N GLN A 49 0.06 1.38 31.91
CA GLN A 49 1.25 2.24 32.00
C GLN A 49 0.99 3.69 31.53
N GLU A 50 0.11 3.93 30.54
CA GLU A 50 -0.29 5.29 30.17
C GLU A 50 -1.14 5.99 31.23
N THR A 51 -1.85 5.25 32.10
CA THR A 51 -2.80 5.81 33.07
C THR A 51 -2.22 5.97 34.49
N SER A 52 -1.16 5.26 34.86
CA SER A 52 -0.56 5.29 36.20
C SER A 52 0.51 6.38 36.39
N ALA A 53 0.17 7.65 36.14
CA ALA A 53 1.02 8.81 36.48
C ALA A 53 0.48 9.53 37.73
N PRO A 54 1.11 9.40 38.91
CA PRO A 54 0.53 9.91 40.16
C PRO A 54 0.58 11.44 40.24
N THR A 55 -0.58 12.07 40.42
CA THR A 55 -0.72 13.51 40.68
C THR A 55 -1.03 13.74 42.16
N ALA A 56 -0.06 14.28 42.89
CA ALA A 56 -0.24 14.74 44.28
C ALA A 56 0.58 16.02 44.53
N SER A 57 -0.07 17.01 45.14
CA SER A 57 0.49 18.30 45.58
C SER A 57 0.19 18.44 47.08
N GLY A 58 0.97 19.14 47.91
CA GLY A 58 2.17 19.95 47.66
C GLY A 58 2.65 20.62 48.96
N SER A 59 3.46 21.68 48.84
CA SER A 59 4.16 22.41 49.94
C SER A 59 5.24 21.59 50.67
N ALA A 60 6.41 22.12 51.04
CA ALA A 60 7.16 23.33 50.64
C ALA A 60 8.62 23.12 51.14
N THR A 61 9.70 23.69 50.60
CA THR A 61 9.93 24.73 49.56
C THR A 61 11.24 24.33 48.80
N SER A 62 11.85 25.02 47.82
CA SER A 62 11.68 26.35 47.21
C SER A 62 12.19 26.41 45.76
N ALA A 63 11.66 27.39 45.02
CA ALA A 63 12.19 28.19 43.90
C ALA A 63 13.52 27.80 43.15
N PRO A 64 13.64 28.11 41.85
CA PRO A 64 12.56 28.26 40.84
C PRO A 64 12.87 27.71 39.43
N ALA A 65 11.81 27.64 38.61
CA ALA A 65 11.80 27.70 37.14
C ALA A 65 12.62 26.66 36.32
N SER A 66 11.90 25.79 35.61
CA SER A 66 12.37 25.20 34.35
C SER A 66 11.27 25.29 33.29
N SER A 67 11.40 26.26 32.37
CA SER A 67 10.45 26.50 31.28
C SER A 67 10.36 25.34 30.29
N THR A 68 9.29 25.35 29.49
CA THR A 68 9.17 24.71 28.17
C THR A 68 10.52 24.56 27.47
N ASN A 69 11.06 23.35 27.40
CA ASN A 69 12.34 23.12 26.73
C ASN A 69 12.31 21.86 25.86
N ASN A 70 12.18 22.11 24.56
CA ASN A 70 12.41 21.16 23.48
C ASN A 70 13.86 20.65 23.55
N ARG A 71 14.09 19.57 24.32
CA ARG A 71 15.44 19.12 24.68
C ARG A 71 16.14 18.49 23.47
N LYS A 72 16.84 19.33 22.71
CA LYS A 72 18.01 18.94 21.92
C LYS A 72 19.03 18.28 22.85
N GLN A 73 18.92 16.97 23.07
CA GLN A 73 19.99 16.21 23.68
C GLN A 73 21.24 16.35 22.81
N PRO A 74 22.41 16.76 23.36
CA PRO A 74 23.66 16.66 22.62
C PRO A 74 23.96 15.18 22.34
N ALA A 75 24.70 14.88 21.28
CA ALA A 75 25.08 13.51 20.97
C ALA A 75 26.00 12.98 22.08
N THR A 76 25.52 12.00 22.84
CA THR A 76 26.30 11.29 23.86
C THR A 76 27.49 10.58 23.20
N PRO A 77 28.71 10.67 23.73
CA PRO A 77 29.85 9.93 23.17
C PRO A 77 29.57 8.42 23.28
N ALA A 78 30.02 7.61 22.31
CA ALA A 78 29.72 6.18 22.30
C ALA A 78 30.20 5.43 23.57
N ALA A 79 31.22 5.95 24.26
CA ALA A 79 31.71 5.43 25.53
C ALA A 79 30.73 5.57 26.71
N SER A 80 29.67 6.40 26.59
CA SER A 80 28.64 6.60 27.63
C SER A 80 27.32 5.87 27.34
N LEU A 81 27.29 4.98 26.34
CA LEU A 81 26.11 4.16 26.03
C LEU A 81 25.96 3.00 27.02
N GLN A 82 24.73 2.69 27.40
CA GLN A 82 24.38 1.67 28.41
C GLN A 82 23.49 0.55 27.83
N ALA A 83 23.31 -0.51 28.62
CA ALA A 83 22.35 -1.56 28.30
C ALA A 83 20.92 -0.99 28.21
N GLY A 84 20.23 -1.30 27.12
CA GLY A 84 18.89 -0.80 26.81
C GLY A 84 18.85 0.36 25.82
N ASP A 85 19.94 1.09 25.60
CA ASP A 85 20.02 2.23 24.67
C ASP A 85 19.84 1.83 23.20
N GLU A 86 19.24 2.73 22.40
CA GLU A 86 19.34 2.66 20.94
C GLU A 86 20.69 3.23 20.47
N CYS A 87 21.31 2.54 19.51
CA CYS A 87 22.58 2.92 18.91
C CYS A 87 22.57 2.69 17.40
N LEU A 88 23.61 3.19 16.72
CA LEU A 88 23.95 2.81 15.35
C LEU A 88 25.19 1.93 15.41
N ALA A 89 25.10 0.71 14.90
CA ALA A 89 26.20 -0.24 14.89
C ALA A 89 26.59 -0.61 13.46
N LYS A 90 27.88 -0.89 13.27
CA LYS A 90 28.44 -1.37 12.01
C LYS A 90 28.21 -2.89 11.89
N TYR A 91 27.45 -3.33 10.89
CA TYR A 91 27.22 -4.75 10.63
C TYR A 91 28.45 -5.41 9.98
N SER A 92 28.83 -6.59 10.45
CA SER A 92 30.04 -7.28 9.95
C SER A 92 29.95 -7.74 8.49
N GLY A 93 28.75 -7.96 7.94
CA GLY A 93 28.57 -8.51 6.59
C GLY A 93 28.80 -7.53 5.43
N ASP A 94 28.48 -6.24 5.61
CA ASP A 94 28.57 -5.20 4.57
C ASP A 94 29.31 -3.91 5.03
N GLY A 95 29.68 -3.85 6.30
CA GLY A 95 30.32 -2.70 6.93
C GLY A 95 29.45 -1.44 7.06
N GLN A 96 28.13 -1.54 6.86
CA GLN A 96 27.20 -0.41 6.94
C GLN A 96 26.64 -0.20 8.35
N TRP A 97 26.15 1.02 8.60
CA TRP A 97 25.64 1.45 9.89
C TRP A 97 24.12 1.28 9.98
N TYR A 98 23.67 0.33 10.80
CA TYR A 98 22.25 0.00 11.01
C TYR A 98 21.79 0.34 12.44
N PRO A 99 20.48 0.61 12.65
CA PRO A 99 19.91 0.81 13.98
C PRO A 99 19.94 -0.50 14.77
N ALA A 100 20.43 -0.42 16.00
CA ALA A 100 20.53 -1.53 16.92
C ALA A 100 20.15 -1.08 18.35
N ARG A 101 19.93 -2.05 19.22
CA ARG A 101 19.75 -1.84 20.66
C ARG A 101 20.83 -2.59 21.42
N ILE A 102 21.41 -1.96 22.44
CA ILE A 102 22.43 -2.58 23.29
C ILE A 102 21.74 -3.50 24.30
N ILE A 103 22.17 -4.76 24.34
CA ILE A 103 21.73 -5.77 25.33
C ILE A 103 22.57 -5.63 26.59
N SER A 104 23.90 -5.60 26.43
CA SER A 104 24.86 -5.56 27.52
C SER A 104 26.15 -4.85 27.09
N VAL A 105 26.87 -4.35 28.08
CA VAL A 105 28.14 -3.62 27.92
C VAL A 105 29.20 -4.36 28.75
N GLY A 106 30.33 -4.68 28.13
CA GLY A 106 31.44 -5.40 28.76
C GLY A 106 32.81 -4.89 28.30
N GLY A 107 33.85 -5.62 28.68
CA GLY A 107 35.25 -5.20 28.49
C GLY A 107 35.71 -4.18 29.54
N SER A 108 36.89 -3.61 29.33
CA SER A 108 37.43 -2.49 30.13
C SER A 108 37.05 -1.14 29.49
N ASP A 109 37.24 -0.02 30.20
CA ASP A 109 37.00 1.30 29.60
C ASP A 109 37.91 1.59 28.37
N GLU A 110 39.10 0.99 28.30
CA GLU A 110 39.98 1.07 27.12
C GLU A 110 39.50 0.21 25.94
N ARG A 111 38.84 -0.92 26.22
CA ARG A 111 38.37 -1.90 25.22
C ARG A 111 36.93 -2.29 25.52
N ARG A 112 36.03 -1.32 25.38
CA ARG A 112 34.61 -1.48 25.65
C ARG A 112 33.93 -2.22 24.49
N VAL A 113 33.24 -3.30 24.83
CA VAL A 113 32.59 -4.25 23.92
C VAL A 113 31.08 -4.23 24.19
N PHE A 114 30.28 -4.19 23.13
CA PHE A 114 28.83 -4.11 23.21
C PHE A 114 28.21 -5.37 22.60
N SER A 115 27.31 -6.03 23.33
CA SER A 115 26.41 -7.01 22.72
C SER A 115 25.14 -6.29 22.29
N ILE A 116 24.75 -6.46 21.03
CA ILE A 116 23.68 -5.70 20.38
C ILE A 116 22.70 -6.61 19.64
N VAL A 117 21.47 -6.13 19.45
CA VAL A 117 20.51 -6.69 18.48
C VAL A 117 20.17 -5.63 17.43
N PHE A 118 20.27 -5.96 16.14
CA PHE A 118 19.86 -5.07 15.06
C PHE A 118 18.33 -4.98 14.95
N LYS A 119 17.79 -3.77 14.77
CA LYS A 119 16.35 -3.51 14.78
C LYS A 119 15.67 -4.15 13.58
N GLY A 120 14.87 -5.21 13.82
CA GLY A 120 14.26 -6.05 12.78
C GLY A 120 14.88 -7.45 12.64
N TYR A 121 15.90 -7.77 13.45
CA TYR A 121 16.52 -9.08 13.55
C TYR A 121 16.55 -9.53 15.01
N ASN A 122 16.62 -10.83 15.27
CA ASN A 122 16.79 -11.40 16.62
C ASN A 122 18.22 -11.94 16.86
N SER A 123 19.17 -11.64 15.95
CA SER A 123 20.56 -12.06 16.09
C SER A 123 21.33 -11.11 17.02
N THR A 124 22.12 -11.69 17.93
CA THR A 124 23.02 -10.95 18.81
C THR A 124 24.41 -10.84 18.18
N GLU A 125 24.86 -9.62 17.86
CA GLU A 125 26.24 -9.36 17.39
C GLU A 125 27.07 -8.75 18.52
N LEU A 126 28.39 -8.97 18.51
CA LEU A 126 29.33 -8.50 19.52
C LEU A 126 30.31 -7.54 18.84
N VAL A 127 30.26 -6.27 19.26
CA VAL A 127 30.79 -5.13 18.47
C VAL A 127 31.61 -4.18 19.37
N ASP A 128 32.80 -3.83 18.92
CA ASP A 128 33.69 -2.91 19.65
C ASP A 128 33.19 -1.45 19.61
N ALA A 129 33.56 -0.66 20.63
CA ALA A 129 33.26 0.78 20.73
C ALA A 129 33.41 1.62 19.44
N PRO A 130 34.50 1.54 18.62
CA PRO A 130 34.61 2.32 17.38
C PRO A 130 33.58 1.94 16.29
N SER A 131 32.97 0.77 16.40
CA SER A 131 31.92 0.26 15.52
C SER A 131 30.51 0.51 16.06
N VAL A 132 30.37 1.24 17.18
CA VAL A 132 29.09 1.69 17.76
C VAL A 132 29.05 3.22 17.84
N LYS A 133 27.88 3.82 17.60
CA LYS A 133 27.63 5.26 17.67
C LYS A 133 26.30 5.56 18.37
N PRO A 134 26.17 6.73 19.02
CA PRO A 134 24.90 7.16 19.60
C PRO A 134 23.80 7.29 18.53
N MET A 135 22.57 6.95 18.90
CA MET A 135 21.40 7.14 18.05
C MET A 135 21.00 8.64 18.03
N PRO A 136 21.03 9.34 16.87
CA PRO A 136 20.66 10.75 16.82
C PRO A 136 19.17 10.97 17.15
N ALA A 137 18.88 11.97 17.99
CA ALA A 137 17.53 12.32 18.46
C ALA A 137 16.49 12.69 17.36
N GLY A 138 16.89 12.71 16.08
CA GLY A 138 16.00 12.88 14.92
C GLY A 138 15.57 11.55 14.25
N GLY A 139 15.88 10.40 14.84
CA GLY A 139 15.59 9.07 14.31
C GLY A 139 16.53 8.61 13.19
N TYR A 140 16.54 7.30 12.89
CA TYR A 140 17.40 6.75 11.84
C TYR A 140 16.78 6.98 10.47
N ARG A 141 17.07 8.15 9.90
CA ARG A 141 16.92 8.36 8.45
C ARG A 141 18.05 7.60 7.78
N GLY A 142 17.76 6.36 7.38
CA GLY A 142 18.78 5.39 6.95
C GLY A 142 19.60 5.81 5.74
N HIS A 143 20.66 5.06 5.44
CA HIS A 143 21.78 5.44 4.55
C HIS A 143 21.38 6.28 3.30
N ASN A 144 20.31 5.91 2.60
CA ASN A 144 19.77 6.60 1.43
C ASN A 144 19.40 8.09 1.68
N ALA A 145 19.05 8.48 2.91
CA ALA A 145 18.77 9.86 3.29
C ALA A 145 20.01 10.79 3.29
N MET A 146 21.23 10.23 3.33
CA MET A 146 22.46 11.01 3.17
C MET A 146 22.66 11.46 1.72
N MET A 147 22.19 10.65 0.75
CA MET A 147 22.17 10.99 -0.68
C MET A 147 21.43 12.32 -0.91
N ASN A 148 20.30 12.49 -0.24
CA ASN A 148 19.41 13.66 -0.33
C ASN A 148 19.87 14.88 0.49
N LYS A 149 21.06 14.84 1.13
CA LYS A 149 21.62 15.98 1.89
C LYS A 149 22.71 16.76 1.16
N ARG A 150 23.10 16.34 -0.06
CA ARG A 150 23.78 17.27 -0.98
C ARG A 150 22.77 18.34 -1.40
N LYS A 151 23.13 19.62 -1.25
CA LYS A 151 22.35 20.71 -1.85
C LYS A 151 22.36 20.48 -3.36
N LEU A 152 21.19 20.38 -3.97
CA LEU A 152 21.09 20.16 -5.41
C LEU A 152 21.74 21.33 -6.17
N SER A 153 22.43 21.00 -7.27
CA SER A 153 22.89 22.03 -8.20
C SER A 153 21.69 22.78 -8.80
N PRO A 154 21.77 24.08 -9.14
CA PRO A 154 20.71 24.79 -9.87
C PRO A 154 20.27 24.07 -11.15
N GLU A 155 21.20 23.35 -11.79
CA GLU A 155 20.94 22.49 -12.96
C GLU A 155 20.02 21.30 -12.65
N GLU A 156 20.15 20.72 -11.44
CA GLU A 156 19.39 19.58 -10.93
C GLU A 156 18.03 20.01 -10.34
N GLU A 157 17.87 21.30 -10.02
CA GLU A 157 16.56 21.93 -9.82
C GLU A 157 15.85 22.13 -11.17
N ALA A 158 16.54 22.69 -12.17
CA ALA A 158 16.01 22.89 -13.52
C ALA A 158 15.60 21.58 -14.21
N GLU A 159 16.32 20.47 -14.04
CA GLU A 159 15.89 19.18 -14.58
C GLU A 159 14.60 18.69 -13.88
N ARG A 160 14.50 18.82 -12.56
CA ARG A 160 13.27 18.46 -11.81
C ARG A 160 12.08 19.33 -12.23
N GLU A 161 12.27 20.60 -12.54
CA GLU A 161 11.20 21.45 -13.09
C GLU A 161 10.78 21.03 -14.50
N ARG A 162 11.74 20.76 -15.40
CA ARG A 162 11.45 20.21 -16.75
C ARG A 162 10.70 18.87 -16.64
N LYS A 163 11.05 18.03 -15.66
CA LYS A 163 10.41 16.73 -15.39
C LYS A 163 9.00 16.88 -14.80
N LYS A 164 8.78 17.82 -13.87
CA LYS A 164 7.46 18.20 -13.35
C LYS A 164 6.56 18.69 -14.49
N LYS A 165 7.00 19.70 -15.25
CA LYS A 165 6.25 20.31 -16.38
C LYS A 165 5.91 19.29 -17.48
N LYS A 166 6.80 18.32 -17.73
CA LYS A 166 6.56 17.19 -18.65
C LYS A 166 5.52 16.19 -18.13
N ASN A 167 5.46 15.98 -16.82
CA ASN A 167 4.47 15.09 -16.19
C ASN A 167 3.08 15.76 -16.08
N GLU A 168 3.06 17.03 -15.69
CA GLU A 168 1.87 17.90 -15.64
C GLU A 168 1.21 18.00 -17.02
N LYS A 169 1.96 18.33 -18.08
CA LYS A 169 1.46 18.35 -19.45
C LYS A 169 0.96 16.97 -19.92
N LYS A 170 1.56 15.86 -19.45
CA LYS A 170 1.04 14.50 -19.72
C LYS A 170 -0.29 14.25 -19.00
N LEU A 171 -0.43 14.70 -17.75
CA LEU A 171 -1.66 14.57 -16.97
C LEU A 171 -2.80 15.38 -17.59
N GLU A 172 -2.52 16.61 -18.02
CA GLU A 172 -3.49 17.45 -18.71
C GLU A 172 -3.97 16.82 -20.03
N VAL A 173 -3.05 16.37 -20.89
CA VAL A 173 -3.40 15.68 -22.15
C VAL A 173 -4.21 14.40 -21.88
N ARG A 174 -3.88 13.64 -20.81
CA ARG A 174 -4.68 12.48 -20.39
C ARG A 174 -6.08 12.89 -19.92
N ALA A 175 -6.21 13.99 -19.19
CA ALA A 175 -7.49 14.52 -18.72
C ALA A 175 -8.35 15.07 -19.86
N GLN A 176 -7.77 15.77 -20.84
CA GLN A 176 -8.46 16.21 -22.05
C GLN A 176 -8.98 15.02 -22.85
N LYS A 177 -8.14 13.99 -23.08
CA LYS A 177 -8.57 12.75 -23.76
C LYS A 177 -9.67 12.00 -22.99
N ALA A 178 -9.62 11.99 -21.66
CA ALA A 178 -10.68 11.41 -20.83
C ALA A 178 -12.01 12.17 -20.94
N LYS A 179 -11.97 13.52 -20.93
CA LYS A 179 -13.15 14.37 -21.17
C LYS A 179 -13.74 14.14 -22.56
N GLU A 180 -12.90 14.02 -23.59
CA GLU A 180 -13.32 13.70 -24.96
C GLU A 180 -14.05 12.35 -25.05
N GLN A 181 -13.54 11.31 -24.39
CA GLN A 181 -14.18 10.00 -24.33
C GLN A 181 -15.52 10.04 -23.58
N ASN A 182 -15.60 10.74 -22.44
CA ASN A 182 -16.86 10.92 -21.72
C ASN A 182 -17.90 11.69 -22.57
N ASN A 183 -17.48 12.73 -23.29
CA ASN A 183 -18.35 13.46 -24.22
C ASN A 183 -18.86 12.55 -25.36
N LYS A 184 -18.02 11.65 -25.89
CA LYS A 184 -18.43 10.64 -26.88
C LYS A 184 -19.42 9.63 -26.30
N GLN A 185 -19.19 9.12 -25.09
CA GLN A 185 -20.14 8.23 -24.41
C GLN A 185 -21.49 8.93 -24.14
N ALA A 186 -21.47 10.19 -23.67
CA ALA A 186 -22.67 10.98 -23.48
C ALA A 186 -23.42 11.28 -24.79
N ALA A 187 -22.71 11.45 -25.91
CA ALA A 187 -23.32 11.59 -27.23
C ALA A 187 -23.97 10.28 -27.70
N TRP A 188 -23.32 9.12 -27.50
CA TRP A 188 -23.89 7.81 -27.79
C TRP A 188 -25.13 7.50 -26.93
N GLN A 189 -25.10 7.81 -25.63
CA GLN A 189 -26.25 7.69 -24.73
C GLN A 189 -27.43 8.57 -25.17
N LYS A 190 -27.15 9.81 -25.63
CA LYS A 190 -28.18 10.70 -26.23
C LYS A 190 -28.72 10.15 -27.55
N PHE A 191 -27.88 9.51 -28.37
CA PHE A 191 -28.31 8.85 -29.61
C PHE A 191 -29.23 7.65 -29.34
N ALA A 192 -28.85 6.77 -28.41
CA ALA A 192 -29.66 5.62 -28.01
C ALA A 192 -31.06 6.04 -27.52
N LYS A 193 -31.14 6.96 -26.56
CA LYS A 193 -32.42 7.50 -26.05
C LYS A 193 -33.25 8.23 -27.12
N LYS A 194 -32.61 8.79 -28.16
CA LYS A 194 -33.29 9.41 -29.31
C LYS A 194 -33.82 8.37 -30.31
N SER A 195 -33.17 7.21 -30.43
CA SER A 195 -33.63 6.09 -31.27
C SER A 195 -34.81 5.36 -30.63
N GLU A 196 -34.75 5.13 -29.31
CA GLU A 196 -35.83 4.60 -28.48
C GLU A 196 -37.09 5.45 -28.59
N LYS A 197 -36.99 6.78 -28.38
CA LYS A 197 -38.11 7.73 -28.57
C LYS A 197 -38.63 7.80 -30.03
N LYS A 198 -37.91 7.23 -31.01
CA LYS A 198 -38.35 7.10 -32.41
C LYS A 198 -38.82 5.69 -32.79
N GLY A 199 -38.84 4.73 -31.86
CA GLY A 199 -39.19 3.33 -32.14
C GLY A 199 -38.15 2.59 -33.01
N VAL A 200 -36.94 3.13 -33.16
CA VAL A 200 -35.87 2.52 -33.96
C VAL A 200 -34.90 1.80 -33.00
N ALA A 201 -35.02 0.48 -32.92
CA ALA A 201 -34.13 -0.34 -32.10
C ALA A 201 -32.71 -0.37 -32.69
N ILE A 202 -31.70 0.03 -31.90
CA ILE A 202 -30.29 -0.12 -32.27
C ILE A 202 -29.83 -1.53 -31.87
N ALA A 203 -29.33 -2.29 -32.85
CA ALA A 203 -28.77 -3.62 -32.64
C ALA A 203 -27.67 -3.61 -31.55
N GLY A 204 -27.76 -4.54 -30.61
CA GLY A 204 -26.84 -4.66 -29.47
C GLY A 204 -27.21 -3.84 -28.22
N VAL A 205 -28.10 -2.85 -28.30
CA VAL A 205 -28.49 -2.04 -27.11
C VAL A 205 -29.57 -2.72 -26.26
N GLN A 206 -30.53 -3.42 -26.89
CA GLN A 206 -31.68 -4.04 -26.18
C GLN A 206 -31.50 -5.54 -25.87
N GLY A 207 -30.26 -6.03 -25.75
CA GLY A 207 -29.94 -7.41 -25.33
C GLY A 207 -30.27 -8.54 -26.33
N ASN A 208 -31.28 -8.38 -27.19
CA ASN A 208 -31.54 -9.31 -28.29
C ASN A 208 -30.41 -9.21 -29.33
N SER A 209 -29.50 -10.19 -29.27
CA SER A 209 -28.48 -10.42 -30.29
C SER A 209 -29.13 -10.77 -31.63
N ILE A 210 -28.58 -10.24 -32.73
CA ILE A 210 -28.93 -10.63 -34.11
C ILE A 210 -28.58 -12.08 -34.45
N PHE A 211 -27.89 -12.78 -33.53
CA PHE A 211 -27.58 -14.21 -33.57
C PHE A 211 -28.16 -14.98 -32.36
N ARG A 212 -29.17 -14.43 -31.66
CA ARG A 212 -29.87 -15.18 -30.60
C ARG A 212 -30.64 -16.34 -31.24
N THR A 213 -30.35 -17.57 -30.80
CA THR A 213 -31.16 -18.76 -31.16
C THR A 213 -32.60 -18.56 -30.66
N PRO A 214 -33.63 -18.76 -31.51
CA PRO A 214 -35.02 -18.74 -31.07
C PRO A 214 -35.30 -19.91 -30.11
N ASP A 215 -36.19 -19.71 -29.14
CA ASP A 215 -36.60 -20.75 -28.18
C ASP A 215 -37.48 -21.87 -28.81
N ASN A 216 -37.52 -21.96 -30.15
CA ASN A 216 -38.18 -23.00 -30.93
C ASN A 216 -37.13 -24.02 -31.40
N PRO A 217 -37.29 -25.34 -31.18
CA PRO A 217 -36.30 -26.37 -31.52
C PRO A 217 -35.94 -26.49 -33.02
N HIS A 218 -36.68 -25.84 -33.92
CA HIS A 218 -36.36 -25.76 -35.35
C HIS A 218 -35.84 -24.38 -35.80
N GLY A 219 -35.59 -23.46 -34.86
CA GLY A 219 -35.15 -22.09 -35.13
C GLY A 219 -33.70 -22.01 -35.62
N ARG A 220 -33.49 -21.88 -36.93
CA ARG A 220 -32.16 -21.57 -37.50
C ARG A 220 -31.74 -20.13 -37.21
N VAL A 221 -30.49 -19.96 -36.77
CA VAL A 221 -29.91 -18.66 -36.42
C VAL A 221 -29.62 -17.85 -37.69
N GLY A 222 -30.13 -16.62 -37.74
CA GLY A 222 -29.92 -15.68 -38.84
C GLY A 222 -30.48 -14.30 -38.51
N VAL A 223 -30.10 -13.28 -39.30
CA VAL A 223 -30.51 -11.89 -39.08
C VAL A 223 -32.02 -11.75 -39.32
N THR A 224 -32.78 -11.85 -38.23
CA THR A 224 -34.25 -11.83 -38.22
C THR A 224 -34.74 -10.47 -37.72
N GLY A 225 -35.64 -9.83 -38.46
CA GLY A 225 -36.18 -8.50 -38.14
C GLY A 225 -36.55 -7.65 -39.35
N SER A 226 -35.89 -7.87 -40.49
CA SER A 226 -36.39 -7.39 -41.78
C SER A 226 -37.12 -8.53 -42.49
N GLY A 227 -38.35 -8.30 -42.95
CA GLY A 227 -39.23 -9.32 -43.55
C GLY A 227 -38.83 -9.79 -44.95
N LYS A 228 -37.53 -9.80 -45.27
CA LYS A 228 -36.97 -10.27 -46.54
C LYS A 228 -36.19 -11.56 -46.26
N GLY A 229 -36.49 -12.63 -46.99
CA GLY A 229 -35.68 -13.84 -46.94
C GLY A 229 -34.25 -13.57 -47.43
N MET A 230 -33.34 -14.52 -47.15
CA MET A 230 -31.98 -14.50 -47.71
C MET A 230 -32.08 -14.34 -49.23
N THR A 231 -31.45 -13.31 -49.80
CA THR A 231 -31.40 -13.14 -51.26
C THR A 231 -30.61 -14.28 -51.87
N GLU A 232 -31.25 -15.10 -52.71
CA GLU A 232 -30.55 -16.11 -53.48
C GLU A 232 -29.48 -15.43 -54.35
N TYR A 233 -28.24 -15.87 -54.22
CA TYR A 233 -27.17 -15.46 -55.11
C TYR A 233 -27.41 -16.13 -56.46
N ALA A 234 -27.91 -15.36 -57.43
CA ALA A 234 -27.92 -15.77 -58.83
C ALA A 234 -26.50 -16.21 -59.21
N ALA A 235 -26.37 -17.46 -59.66
CA ALA A 235 -25.07 -18.01 -60.02
C ALA A 235 -24.45 -17.16 -61.14
N ARG A 236 -23.21 -16.72 -60.95
CA ARG A 236 -22.48 -15.94 -61.97
C ARG A 236 -22.35 -16.76 -63.25
N GLU A 237 -23.13 -16.43 -64.27
CA GLU A 237 -22.90 -16.94 -65.62
C GLU A 237 -21.48 -16.54 -66.08
N LYS A 238 -20.80 -17.50 -66.69
CA LYS A 238 -19.48 -17.27 -67.27
C LYS A 238 -19.68 -16.69 -68.67
N HIS A 239 -19.29 -15.43 -68.87
CA HIS A 239 -19.30 -14.81 -70.19
C HIS A 239 -18.55 -15.69 -71.19
N LYS A 240 -19.26 -16.25 -72.17
CA LYS A 240 -18.67 -16.89 -73.34
C LYS A 240 -18.31 -15.79 -74.33
N PHE A 241 -17.03 -15.48 -74.48
CA PHE A 241 -16.56 -14.72 -75.62
C PHE A 241 -16.56 -15.64 -76.85
N THR A 242 -17.38 -15.31 -77.84
CA THR A 242 -17.20 -15.80 -79.21
C THR A 242 -16.04 -15.05 -79.84
N THR A 243 -14.96 -15.75 -80.15
CA THR A 243 -13.92 -15.22 -81.03
C THR A 243 -14.46 -15.20 -82.45
N GLU A 244 -15.05 -14.09 -82.88
CA GLU A 244 -15.19 -13.85 -84.32
C GLU A 244 -13.83 -13.46 -84.89
N GLU A 245 -13.48 -14.13 -85.98
CA GLU A 245 -12.17 -14.10 -86.62
C GLU A 245 -12.06 -12.85 -87.50
N ALA A 246 -11.03 -12.03 -87.30
CA ALA A 246 -10.79 -10.87 -88.15
C ALA A 246 -10.18 -11.32 -89.49
N SER A 247 -10.88 -11.03 -90.59
CA SER A 247 -10.49 -11.30 -91.98
C SER A 247 -10.50 -10.02 -92.82
#